data_AF-A0A971MTZ4-F1
#
_entry.id   AF-A0A971MTZ4-F1
#
_cell.length_a   1.000
_cell.length_b   1.000
_cell.length_c   1.000
_cell.angle_alpha   90.00
_cell.angle_beta   90.00
_cell.angle_gamma   90.00
#
_symmetry.space_group_name_H-M   'P 1'
#
loop_
_entity.id
_entity.type
_entity.pdbx_description
1 polymer ?
#
loop_
_entity_poly.entity_id
_entity_poly.type
_entity_poly.pdbx_seq_one_letter_code
_entity_poly.pdbx_strand_id
1 'polypeptide(L)'
;MSKIIKSEDFVEAHPCRLDPVDVDAFFVNNQEEDETPNSSAESQSETAATLEEILETIFPQDENSDDEPGEIDLINPEASKEKELEINDATPIDNQINEPAAEVQDIDLFQVNLEAEKLIDQSKEQADVLTRLAKEKADNITVVASENAAGIIEQAKTEAAQIEAKAQTKAEEIIEQAKAQADEGLEQAKQEAKKIIDDAKLQAEEMKVQAQQEGFAAGNKEGLAKAKQAIEANLENSISILAQAEEERVTRIVSSEGELLKLVTGIVEKIIGSELKSHPEQVVSVIKEALSRVATANSITIKINPDDGRLIEENLPSLQEVFSEPKSIAIKPDQTIAPGDCFIETEHGKVDARIKSQLERIMNEILKAGQIDGSE
;
A
#
# COMPACT_ATOMS: atom_id res chain seq x y z
N MET A 1 -55.85 36.99 -21.26
CA MET A 1 -55.46 35.75 -20.55
C MET A 1 -53.99 35.52 -20.86
N SER A 2 -53.03 36.10 -20.14
CA SER A 2 -52.55 35.80 -18.77
C SER A 2 -51.87 34.44 -18.62
N LYS A 3 -50.55 34.51 -18.33
CA LYS A 3 -49.56 33.57 -17.74
C LYS A 3 -48.24 33.79 -18.51
N ILE A 4 -47.23 34.57 -18.08
CA ILE A 4 -46.58 34.79 -16.78
C ILE A 4 -46.24 33.48 -16.06
N ILE A 5 -44.99 33.04 -16.21
CA ILE A 5 -44.15 32.55 -15.11
C ILE A 5 -42.73 33.07 -15.35
N LYS A 6 -42.26 33.89 -14.41
CA LYS A 6 -40.86 34.28 -14.22
C LYS A 6 -40.17 33.19 -13.40
N SER A 7 -38.90 32.90 -13.69
CA SER A 7 -37.97 32.33 -12.70
C SER A 7 -36.65 33.10 -12.83
N GLU A 8 -36.51 34.07 -11.93
CA GLU A 8 -35.27 34.74 -11.57
C GLU A 8 -34.41 33.72 -10.79
N ASP A 9 -33.16 33.53 -11.19
CA ASP A 9 -32.02 33.12 -10.36
C ASP A 9 -30.75 33.23 -11.23
N PHE A 10 -30.29 34.47 -11.39
CA PHE A 10 -29.04 34.82 -12.06
C PHE A 10 -28.04 35.20 -10.95
N VAL A 11 -27.22 34.24 -10.52
CA VAL A 11 -26.14 34.49 -9.55
C VAL A 11 -24.95 35.10 -10.29
N GLU A 12 -24.56 36.28 -9.83
CA GLU A 12 -23.49 37.12 -10.37
C GLU A 12 -22.13 36.42 -10.36
N ALA A 13 -21.45 36.44 -11.51
CA ALA A 13 -20.06 36.05 -11.64
C ALA A 13 -19.14 37.20 -11.18
N HIS A 14 -18.31 36.95 -10.17
CA HIS A 14 -17.16 37.79 -9.83
C HIS A 14 -15.93 37.37 -10.66
N PRO A 15 -15.15 38.32 -11.22
CA PRO A 15 -13.94 38.00 -11.95
C PRO A 15 -12.76 37.81 -10.98
N CYS A 16 -12.27 36.57 -10.83
CA CYS A 16 -10.99 36.31 -10.18
C CYS A 16 -9.84 36.79 -11.06
N ARG A 17 -9.24 37.90 -10.64
CA ARG A 17 -7.96 38.45 -11.11
C ARG A 17 -6.84 37.60 -10.51
N LEU A 18 -6.12 36.86 -11.35
CA LEU A 18 -4.89 36.15 -10.97
C LEU A 18 -3.71 37.11 -11.17
N ASP A 19 -3.03 37.48 -10.08
CA ASP A 19 -1.73 38.15 -10.12
C ASP A 19 -0.61 37.11 -10.39
N PRO A 20 0.49 37.50 -11.08
CA PRO A 20 1.55 36.58 -11.46
C PRO A 20 2.47 36.28 -10.27
N VAL A 21 2.72 34.99 -10.00
CA VAL A 21 3.72 34.54 -9.02
C VAL A 21 5.04 34.30 -9.76
N ASP A 22 6.07 35.05 -9.35
CA ASP A 22 7.45 34.94 -9.83
C ASP A 22 8.00 33.51 -9.66
N VAL A 23 8.56 32.96 -10.75
CA VAL A 23 9.02 31.56 -10.85
C VAL A 23 10.55 31.43 -10.63
N ASP A 24 11.24 32.51 -10.29
CA ASP A 24 12.72 32.58 -10.38
C ASP A 24 13.49 32.32 -9.07
N ALA A 25 12.87 31.76 -8.03
CA ALA A 25 13.53 31.63 -6.72
C ALA A 25 13.91 30.20 -6.27
N PHE A 26 13.75 29.15 -7.08
CA PHE A 26 13.90 27.76 -6.59
C PHE A 26 15.02 26.92 -7.20
N PHE A 27 15.99 27.53 -7.88
CA PHE A 27 17.17 26.83 -8.41
C PHE A 27 18.47 27.31 -7.77
N VAL A 28 18.81 26.82 -6.57
CA VAL A 28 20.21 26.63 -6.16
C VAL A 28 20.32 25.45 -5.18
N ASN A 29 21.23 24.53 -5.53
CA ASN A 29 21.82 23.44 -4.74
C ASN A 29 21.10 22.08 -4.68
N ASN A 30 21.28 21.32 -5.76
CA ASN A 30 21.57 19.89 -5.71
C ASN A 30 23.06 19.70 -6.01
N GLN A 31 23.82 19.08 -5.11
CA GLN A 31 25.01 18.29 -5.45
C GLN A 31 25.13 17.11 -4.49
N GLU A 32 25.18 15.91 -5.10
CA GLU A 32 25.89 14.69 -4.67
C GLU A 32 25.26 13.95 -3.46
N GLU A 33 24.99 12.64 -3.46
CA GLU A 33 25.66 11.49 -4.10
C GLU A 33 24.65 10.36 -4.44
N ASP A 34 24.84 9.76 -5.61
CA ASP A 34 24.28 8.47 -6.03
C ASP A 34 25.25 7.35 -5.60
N GLU A 35 24.82 6.36 -4.81
CA GLU A 35 25.41 5.02 -4.86
C GLU A 35 24.34 3.92 -4.73
N THR A 36 24.23 3.10 -5.78
CA THR A 36 23.47 1.85 -5.83
C THR A 36 24.27 0.68 -5.24
N PRO A 37 23.61 -0.37 -4.69
CA PRO A 37 24.29 -1.44 -3.96
C PRO A 37 24.78 -2.56 -4.91
N ASN A 38 25.93 -3.18 -4.60
CA ASN A 38 26.30 -4.46 -5.18
C ASN A 38 26.77 -5.49 -4.13
N SER A 39 26.50 -6.73 -4.50
CA SER A 39 26.41 -8.00 -3.81
C SER A 39 27.72 -8.68 -3.37
N SER A 40 27.50 -9.76 -2.62
CA SER A 40 28.34 -10.94 -2.38
C SER A 40 29.46 -10.77 -1.34
N ALA A 41 29.82 -11.73 -0.49
CA ALA A 41 29.26 -12.99 0.01
C ALA A 41 30.24 -13.45 1.12
N GLU A 42 29.77 -14.33 2.01
CA GLU A 42 30.57 -15.29 2.82
C GLU A 42 31.40 -14.80 4.03
N SER A 43 30.88 -15.10 5.22
CA SER A 43 31.50 -16.03 6.21
C SER A 43 30.53 -16.18 7.40
N GLN A 44 29.92 -17.36 7.57
CA GLN A 44 30.19 -18.30 8.67
C GLN A 44 30.23 -17.58 10.03
N SER A 45 29.26 -17.76 10.91
CA SER A 45 29.17 -18.92 11.82
C SER A 45 28.24 -18.49 12.97
N GLU A 46 27.45 -19.40 13.54
CA GLU A 46 26.92 -19.33 14.93
C GLU A 46 25.96 -18.15 15.24
N THR A 47 24.70 -18.28 15.64
CA THR A 47 24.03 -19.25 16.50
C THR A 47 22.51 -19.15 16.28
N ALA A 48 21.89 -20.25 15.84
CA ALA A 48 20.48 -20.49 16.10
C ALA A 48 20.42 -21.23 17.45
N ALA A 49 20.32 -20.49 18.55
CA ALA A 49 20.08 -21.06 19.87
C ALA A 49 18.56 -21.05 20.12
N THR A 50 18.03 -22.27 20.02
CA THR A 50 16.69 -22.72 20.37
C THR A 50 16.37 -22.44 21.83
N LEU A 51 15.21 -21.82 22.08
CA LEU A 51 14.09 -22.26 22.94
C LEU A 51 14.30 -23.34 24.03
N GLU A 52 15.46 -23.40 24.68
CA GLU A 52 15.76 -24.29 25.81
C GLU A 52 16.47 -23.58 26.98
N GLU A 53 16.63 -22.25 26.92
CA GLU A 53 17.39 -21.44 27.92
C GLU A 53 16.49 -20.52 28.78
N ILE A 54 15.19 -20.83 28.95
CA ILE A 54 14.28 -20.06 29.83
C ILE A 54 13.54 -20.95 30.85
N LEU A 55 14.00 -22.19 31.08
CA LEU A 55 13.39 -23.09 32.08
C LEU A 55 14.32 -23.49 33.23
N GLU A 56 15.25 -22.62 33.61
CA GLU A 56 16.15 -22.89 34.75
C GLU A 56 16.43 -21.65 35.61
N THR A 57 15.39 -20.93 36.04
CA THR A 57 15.54 -19.83 37.02
C THR A 57 14.47 -19.79 38.10
N ILE A 58 13.94 -20.96 38.50
CA ILE A 58 13.16 -21.09 39.73
C ILE A 58 13.53 -22.43 40.36
N PHE A 59 14.50 -22.41 41.27
CA PHE A 59 14.81 -23.33 42.39
C PHE A 59 16.34 -23.45 42.58
N PRO A 60 16.95 -22.75 43.55
CA PRO A 60 18.32 -23.06 43.93
C PRO A 60 18.34 -24.40 44.70
N GLN A 61 19.07 -25.38 44.15
CA GLN A 61 19.60 -26.53 44.88
C GLN A 61 20.96 -26.12 45.43
N ASP A 62 21.10 -26.14 46.76
CA ASP A 62 22.39 -26.06 47.43
C ASP A 62 22.62 -27.44 48.08
N GLU A 63 23.42 -28.28 47.42
CA GLU A 63 24.06 -29.45 48.02
C GLU A 63 25.51 -29.09 48.33
N ASN A 64 25.90 -29.14 49.61
CA ASN A 64 26.90 -30.09 50.10
C ASN A 64 27.30 -29.78 51.55
N SER A 65 27.00 -30.70 52.47
CA SER A 65 27.99 -31.30 53.37
C SER A 65 27.36 -32.45 54.17
N ASP A 66 27.80 -33.65 53.82
CA ASP A 66 28.17 -34.77 54.70
C ASP A 66 27.29 -35.05 55.94
N ASP A 67 26.45 -36.09 55.85
CA ASP A 67 26.46 -37.19 56.82
C ASP A 67 25.68 -38.42 56.27
N GLU A 68 26.34 -39.58 56.29
CA GLU A 68 25.86 -40.88 55.76
C GLU A 68 24.59 -41.42 56.46
N PRO A 69 23.79 -42.26 55.78
CA PRO A 69 22.58 -42.85 56.35
C PRO A 69 22.89 -44.17 57.09
N GLY A 70 22.68 -44.16 58.41
CA GLY A 70 22.71 -45.37 59.25
C GLY A 70 21.40 -46.16 59.17
N GLU A 71 21.41 -47.18 58.32
CA GLU A 71 20.83 -48.53 58.44
C GLU A 71 19.78 -48.78 59.57
N ILE A 72 18.55 -49.09 59.14
CA ILE A 72 17.46 -49.61 59.99
C ILE A 72 17.66 -51.11 60.13
N ASP A 73 17.94 -51.59 61.34
CA ASP A 73 18.02 -53.01 61.64
C ASP A 73 16.83 -53.46 62.49
N LEU A 74 16.04 -54.37 61.92
CA LEU A 74 14.98 -55.14 62.57
C LEU A 74 15.46 -56.59 62.70
N ILE A 75 15.14 -57.21 63.85
CA ILE A 75 15.21 -58.65 64.22
C ILE A 75 16.43 -59.03 65.10
N ASN A 76 16.24 -59.29 66.40
CA ASN A 76 15.86 -60.61 66.96
C ASN A 76 15.75 -60.56 68.52
N PRO A 77 15.00 -61.48 69.17
CA PRO A 77 14.69 -61.49 70.59
C PRO A 77 15.63 -62.40 71.42
N GLU A 78 15.44 -62.32 72.75
CA GLU A 78 15.91 -63.25 73.80
C GLU A 78 17.43 -63.39 74.05
N ALA A 79 17.89 -62.93 75.22
CA ALA A 79 18.22 -63.80 76.37
C ALA A 79 19.14 -63.10 77.39
N SER A 80 18.65 -63.06 78.62
CA SER A 80 19.38 -63.26 79.88
C SER A 80 20.74 -62.56 80.10
N LYS A 81 20.76 -61.60 81.03
CA LYS A 81 21.73 -61.63 82.13
C LYS A 81 21.26 -60.81 83.33
N GLU A 82 21.17 -61.53 84.43
CA GLU A 82 20.96 -61.08 85.81
C GLU A 82 21.93 -59.96 86.19
N LYS A 83 21.41 -58.98 86.94
CA LYS A 83 22.23 -58.22 87.89
C LYS A 83 21.36 -57.73 89.06
N GLU A 84 21.42 -58.50 90.14
CA GLU A 84 20.97 -58.15 91.48
C GLU A 84 21.88 -57.09 92.14
N LEU A 85 21.41 -56.66 93.33
CA LEU A 85 22.00 -55.80 94.38
C LEU A 85 21.69 -54.30 94.25
N GLU A 86 21.13 -53.61 95.26
CA GLU A 86 21.35 -53.72 96.70
C GLU A 86 20.14 -53.21 97.52
N ILE A 87 19.60 -54.04 98.42
CA ILE A 87 18.82 -53.63 99.61
C ILE A 87 19.76 -53.88 100.79
N ASN A 88 20.27 -52.83 101.43
CA ASN A 88 21.13 -52.96 102.61
C ASN A 88 20.35 -52.74 103.91
N ASP A 89 20.45 -53.77 104.74
CA ASP A 89 20.65 -53.80 106.19
C ASP A 89 19.53 -53.33 107.13
N ALA A 90 18.66 -54.27 107.47
CA ALA A 90 18.17 -54.44 108.83
C ALA A 90 19.01 -55.52 109.53
N THR A 91 19.94 -55.10 110.40
CA THR A 91 20.71 -55.99 111.27
C THR A 91 19.85 -56.62 112.36
N PRO A 92 20.00 -57.93 112.66
CA PRO A 92 19.27 -58.64 113.70
C PRO A 92 19.93 -58.48 115.07
N ILE A 93 19.13 -58.27 116.12
CA ILE A 93 19.59 -58.41 117.51
C ILE A 93 19.17 -59.77 118.04
N ASP A 94 20.19 -60.39 118.63
CA ASP A 94 20.37 -61.73 119.16
C ASP A 94 19.28 -62.22 120.12
N ASN A 95 18.99 -63.51 120.00
CA ASN A 95 18.03 -64.26 120.79
C ASN A 95 18.82 -65.05 121.85
N GLN A 96 19.01 -64.48 123.05
CA GLN A 96 19.52 -65.25 124.21
C GLN A 96 18.37 -65.95 124.91
N ILE A 97 18.20 -67.23 124.58
CA ILE A 97 17.43 -68.19 125.37
C ILE A 97 18.29 -68.58 126.57
N ASN A 98 17.82 -68.27 127.78
CA ASN A 98 18.32 -68.87 129.00
C ASN A 98 17.10 -69.24 129.85
N GLU A 99 16.74 -70.52 129.84
CA GLU A 99 15.87 -71.11 130.86
C GLU A 99 16.60 -71.08 132.21
N PRO A 100 15.89 -70.77 133.30
CA PRO A 100 15.93 -71.73 134.39
C PRO A 100 14.52 -72.16 134.81
N ALA A 101 14.42 -73.45 135.10
CA ALA A 101 13.23 -74.13 135.56
C ALA A 101 12.71 -73.59 136.90
N ALA A 102 11.38 -73.53 136.98
CA ALA A 102 10.54 -73.77 138.15
C ALA A 102 10.78 -72.96 139.44
N GLU A 103 9.86 -72.03 139.71
CA GLU A 103 9.01 -72.12 140.90
C GLU A 103 7.62 -71.51 140.60
N VAL A 104 6.57 -72.22 141.02
CA VAL A 104 5.16 -72.04 140.66
C VAL A 104 4.55 -70.83 141.41
N GLN A 105 3.82 -69.96 140.70
CA GLN A 105 2.80 -69.08 141.28
C GLN A 105 1.67 -68.82 140.26
N ASP A 106 0.43 -68.98 140.71
CA ASP A 106 -0.81 -69.03 139.93
C ASP A 106 -0.99 -67.86 138.93
N ILE A 107 -1.38 -68.19 137.68
CA ILE A 107 -1.80 -67.23 136.64
C ILE A 107 -3.31 -67.31 136.47
N ASP A 108 -3.98 -66.16 136.69
CA ASP A 108 -5.43 -65.98 136.55
C ASP A 108 -5.80 -65.68 135.08
N LEU A 109 -6.47 -66.64 134.43
CA LEU A 109 -6.81 -66.71 133.00
C LEU A 109 -7.79 -65.61 132.52
N PHE A 110 -8.28 -64.75 133.43
CA PHE A 110 -9.27 -63.71 133.14
C PHE A 110 -8.66 -62.38 132.63
N GLN A 111 -7.43 -62.06 133.03
CA GLN A 111 -6.77 -60.79 132.64
C GLN A 111 -6.33 -60.78 131.16
N VAL A 112 -5.85 -61.90 130.64
CA VAL A 112 -5.28 -61.98 129.28
C VAL A 112 -6.33 -61.79 128.18
N ASN A 113 -7.57 -62.24 128.40
CA ASN A 113 -8.65 -62.09 127.40
C ASN A 113 -9.21 -60.66 127.32
N LEU A 114 -9.21 -59.91 128.42
CA LEU A 114 -9.70 -58.52 128.44
C LEU A 114 -8.74 -57.56 127.72
N GLU A 115 -7.43 -57.83 127.77
CA GLU A 115 -6.42 -57.06 127.06
C GLU A 115 -6.43 -57.31 125.54
N ALA A 116 -6.76 -58.53 125.11
CA ALA A 116 -6.88 -58.86 123.69
C ALA A 116 -8.07 -58.15 122.99
N GLU A 117 -9.23 -58.03 123.66
CA GLU A 117 -10.39 -57.30 123.11
C GLU A 117 -10.12 -55.79 122.99
N LYS A 118 -9.45 -55.18 123.99
CA LYS A 118 -9.05 -53.76 123.92
C LYS A 118 -8.12 -53.43 122.75
N LEU A 119 -7.19 -54.33 122.43
CA LEU A 119 -6.25 -54.16 121.31
C LEU A 119 -6.94 -54.24 119.95
N ILE A 120 -7.95 -55.09 119.81
CA ILE A 120 -8.71 -55.24 118.56
C ILE A 120 -9.58 -54.00 118.30
N ASP A 121 -10.20 -53.43 119.34
CA ASP A 121 -11.01 -52.21 119.18
C ASP A 121 -10.12 -50.99 118.87
N GLN A 122 -8.95 -50.86 119.52
CA GLN A 122 -7.97 -49.82 119.16
C GLN A 122 -7.49 -49.96 117.71
N SER A 123 -7.26 -51.18 117.24
CA SER A 123 -6.82 -51.40 115.85
C SER A 123 -7.91 -51.08 114.83
N LYS A 124 -9.19 -51.32 115.15
CA LYS A 124 -10.32 -50.95 114.27
C LYS A 124 -10.50 -49.43 114.20
N GLU A 125 -10.40 -48.75 115.34
CA GLU A 125 -10.50 -47.28 115.38
C GLU A 125 -9.37 -46.62 114.58
N GLN A 126 -8.14 -47.16 114.66
CA GLN A 126 -7.02 -46.70 113.84
C GLN A 126 -7.23 -46.94 112.33
N ALA A 127 -7.84 -48.08 111.94
CA ALA A 127 -8.14 -48.39 110.55
C ALA A 127 -9.22 -47.47 109.95
N ASP A 128 -10.25 -47.12 110.72
CA ASP A 128 -11.31 -46.19 110.29
C ASP A 128 -10.77 -44.76 110.12
N VAL A 129 -9.89 -44.33 111.04
CA VAL A 129 -9.20 -43.03 110.93
C VAL A 129 -8.30 -42.98 109.69
N LEU A 130 -7.53 -44.03 109.42
CA LEU A 130 -6.70 -44.13 108.21
C LEU A 130 -7.54 -44.10 106.93
N THR A 131 -8.68 -44.80 106.91
CA THR A 131 -9.57 -44.84 105.75
C THR A 131 -10.20 -43.48 105.46
N ARG A 132 -10.61 -42.74 106.50
CA ARG A 132 -11.14 -41.38 106.37
C ARG A 132 -10.09 -40.40 105.85
N LEU A 133 -8.87 -40.48 106.37
CA LEU A 133 -7.76 -39.61 106.00
C LEU A 133 -7.25 -39.89 104.57
N ALA A 134 -7.29 -41.17 104.15
CA ALA A 134 -7.03 -41.56 102.77
C ALA A 134 -8.09 -41.01 101.80
N LYS A 135 -9.37 -41.04 102.19
CA LYS A 135 -10.47 -40.46 101.39
C LYS A 135 -10.36 -38.95 101.26
N GLU A 136 -10.07 -38.24 102.36
CA GLU A 136 -9.86 -36.79 102.35
C GLU A 136 -8.66 -36.37 101.48
N LYS A 137 -7.55 -37.12 101.56
CA LYS A 137 -6.40 -36.90 100.66
C LYS A 137 -6.73 -37.19 99.20
N ALA A 138 -7.49 -38.25 98.90
CA ALA A 138 -7.90 -38.56 97.54
C ALA A 138 -8.80 -37.46 96.96
N ASP A 139 -9.78 -36.98 97.72
CA ASP A 139 -10.67 -35.89 97.31
C ASP A 139 -9.86 -34.60 97.06
N ASN A 140 -8.90 -34.27 97.94
CA ASN A 140 -8.05 -33.09 97.78
C ASN A 140 -7.11 -33.22 96.55
N ILE A 141 -6.56 -34.40 96.29
CA ILE A 141 -5.77 -34.68 95.07
C ILE A 141 -6.63 -34.49 93.82
N THR A 142 -7.89 -34.93 93.82
CA THR A 142 -8.77 -34.74 92.65
C THR A 142 -9.14 -33.29 92.42
N VAL A 143 -9.36 -32.50 93.47
CA VAL A 143 -9.64 -31.06 93.37
C VAL A 143 -8.42 -30.32 92.81
N VAL A 144 -7.24 -30.54 93.39
CA VAL A 144 -5.98 -29.94 92.91
C VAL A 144 -5.66 -30.36 91.48
N ALA A 145 -5.91 -31.62 91.12
CA ALA A 145 -5.75 -32.09 89.74
C ALA A 145 -6.72 -31.39 88.77
N SER A 146 -7.96 -31.14 89.18
CA SER A 146 -8.95 -30.44 88.37
C SER A 146 -8.63 -28.96 88.17
N GLU A 147 -8.12 -28.27 89.20
CA GLU A 147 -7.70 -26.87 89.13
C GLU A 147 -6.46 -26.70 88.25
N ASN A 148 -5.47 -27.59 88.38
CA ASN A 148 -4.29 -27.60 87.51
C ASN A 148 -4.66 -27.91 86.06
N ALA A 149 -5.57 -28.87 85.83
CA ALA A 149 -6.06 -29.16 84.48
C ALA A 149 -6.81 -27.97 83.88
N ALA A 150 -7.63 -27.27 84.67
CA ALA A 150 -8.32 -26.05 84.22
C ALA A 150 -7.34 -24.92 83.86
N GLY A 151 -6.30 -24.70 84.68
CA GLY A 151 -5.25 -23.71 84.40
C GLY A 151 -4.44 -24.01 83.13
N ILE A 152 -4.09 -25.28 82.89
CA ILE A 152 -3.41 -25.70 81.65
C ILE A 152 -4.30 -25.46 80.42
N ILE A 153 -5.60 -25.75 80.52
CA ILE A 153 -6.56 -25.52 79.43
C ILE A 153 -6.73 -24.01 79.17
N GLU A 154 -6.75 -23.17 80.20
CA GLU A 154 -6.84 -21.71 80.04
C GLU A 154 -5.56 -21.13 79.42
N GLN A 155 -4.39 -21.58 79.86
CA GLN A 155 -3.12 -21.20 79.27
C GLN A 155 -3.02 -21.63 77.80
N ALA A 156 -3.38 -22.88 77.49
CA ALA A 156 -3.40 -23.37 76.11
C ALA A 156 -4.38 -22.58 75.22
N LYS A 157 -5.53 -22.15 75.76
CA LYS A 157 -6.49 -21.29 75.03
C LYS A 157 -5.94 -19.90 74.75
N THR A 158 -5.24 -19.29 75.71
CA THR A 158 -4.66 -17.95 75.54
C THR A 158 -3.48 -17.98 74.56
N GLU A 159 -2.64 -19.02 74.60
CA GLU A 159 -1.57 -19.22 73.62
C GLU A 159 -2.11 -19.49 72.21
N ALA A 160 -3.14 -20.33 72.08
CA ALA A 160 -3.81 -20.56 70.80
C ALA A 160 -4.41 -19.28 70.21
N ALA A 161 -5.11 -18.47 71.03
CA ALA A 161 -5.65 -17.19 70.61
C ALA A 161 -4.56 -16.19 70.19
N GLN A 162 -3.40 -16.20 70.84
CA GLN A 162 -2.26 -15.38 70.45
C GLN A 162 -1.62 -15.84 69.13
N ILE A 163 -1.56 -17.14 68.88
CA ILE A 163 -1.05 -17.70 67.61
C ILE A 163 -2.00 -17.33 66.47
N GLU A 164 -3.31 -17.46 66.66
CA GLU A 164 -4.32 -17.05 65.69
C GLU A 164 -4.27 -15.55 65.40
N ALA A 165 -4.16 -14.71 66.44
CA ALA A 165 -4.02 -13.26 66.27
C ALA A 165 -2.74 -12.89 65.50
N LYS A 166 -1.60 -13.50 65.82
CA LYS A 166 -0.34 -13.30 65.08
C LYS A 166 -0.39 -13.82 63.64
N ALA A 167 -1.11 -14.92 63.41
CA ALA A 167 -1.32 -15.46 62.07
C ALA A 167 -2.21 -14.53 61.24
N GLN A 168 -3.24 -13.94 61.86
CA GLN A 168 -4.14 -12.99 61.21
C GLN A 168 -3.43 -11.69 60.84
N THR A 169 -2.64 -11.10 61.75
CA THR A 169 -1.87 -9.87 61.44
C THR A 169 -0.85 -10.11 60.33
N LYS A 170 -0.14 -11.25 60.35
CA LYS A 170 0.80 -11.62 59.28
C LYS A 170 0.09 -11.84 57.95
N ALA A 171 -1.09 -12.47 57.95
CA ALA A 171 -1.88 -12.64 56.73
C ALA A 171 -2.34 -11.30 56.15
N GLU A 172 -2.77 -10.36 57.00
CA GLU A 172 -3.13 -9.01 56.60
C GLU A 172 -1.92 -8.24 56.02
N GLU A 173 -0.75 -8.32 56.65
CA GLU A 173 0.50 -7.72 56.15
C GLU A 173 0.91 -8.29 54.78
N ILE A 174 0.82 -9.61 54.57
CA ILE A 174 1.14 -10.25 53.29
C ILE A 174 0.17 -9.80 52.20
N ILE A 175 -1.13 -9.70 52.52
CA ILE A 175 -2.14 -9.22 51.57
C ILE A 175 -1.90 -7.75 51.22
N GLU A 176 -1.54 -6.92 52.20
CA GLU A 176 -1.22 -5.50 51.98
C GLU A 176 0.03 -5.33 51.11
N GLN A 177 1.10 -6.08 51.39
CA GLN A 177 2.32 -6.09 50.58
C GLN A 177 2.07 -6.59 49.15
N ALA A 178 1.31 -7.67 48.99
CA ALA A 178 0.95 -8.20 47.67
C ALA A 178 0.11 -7.20 46.85
N LYS A 179 -0.82 -6.47 47.50
CA LYS A 179 -1.58 -5.39 46.85
C LYS A 179 -0.67 -4.23 46.46
N ALA A 180 0.21 -3.78 47.35
CA ALA A 180 1.13 -2.69 47.06
C ALA A 180 2.07 -3.02 45.88
N GLN A 181 2.60 -4.24 45.83
CA GLN A 181 3.42 -4.72 44.70
C GLN A 181 2.62 -4.83 43.40
N ALA A 182 1.37 -5.30 43.46
CA ALA A 182 0.49 -5.35 42.30
C ALA A 182 0.16 -3.96 41.76
N ASP A 183 -0.12 -3.00 42.64
CA ASP A 183 -0.39 -1.61 42.27
C ASP A 183 0.84 -0.92 41.67
N GLU A 184 2.04 -1.16 42.23
CA GLU A 184 3.30 -0.66 41.68
C GLU A 184 3.58 -1.23 40.28
N GLY A 185 3.45 -2.56 40.11
CA GLY A 185 3.63 -3.20 38.81
C GLY A 185 2.62 -2.71 37.77
N LEU A 186 1.38 -2.46 38.18
CA LEU A 186 0.33 -1.93 37.31
C LEU A 186 0.60 -0.47 36.91
N GLU A 187 1.16 0.34 37.80
CA GLU A 187 1.55 1.72 37.49
C GLU A 187 2.77 1.77 36.55
N GLN A 188 3.77 0.91 36.78
CA GLN A 188 4.91 0.76 35.85
C GLN A 188 4.46 0.33 34.46
N ALA A 189 3.62 -0.70 34.37
CA ALA A 189 3.06 -1.18 33.09
C ALA A 189 2.25 -0.09 32.37
N LYS A 190 1.47 0.72 33.09
CA LYS A 190 0.75 1.87 32.51
C LYS A 190 1.70 2.94 31.97
N GLN A 191 2.77 3.24 32.69
CA GLN A 191 3.76 4.24 32.26
C GLN A 191 4.51 3.78 31.02
N GLU A 192 4.91 2.51 30.96
CA GLU A 192 5.54 1.91 29.78
C GLU A 192 4.59 1.89 28.59
N ALA A 193 3.35 1.43 28.78
CA ALA A 193 2.33 1.45 27.73
C ALA A 193 2.11 2.87 27.18
N LYS A 194 2.08 3.88 28.06
CA LYS A 194 1.95 5.28 27.64
C LYS A 194 3.15 5.74 26.81
N LYS A 195 4.38 5.41 27.23
CA LYS A 195 5.59 5.74 26.46
C LYS A 195 5.58 5.10 25.08
N ILE A 196 5.20 3.82 24.98
CA ILE A 196 5.10 3.11 23.69
C ILE A 196 4.06 3.78 22.79
N ILE A 197 2.90 4.16 23.34
CA ILE A 197 1.86 4.84 22.57
C ILE A 197 2.33 6.21 22.09
N ASP A 198 3.01 6.98 22.94
CA ASP A 198 3.49 8.32 22.59
C ASP A 198 4.61 8.26 21.54
N ASP A 199 5.53 7.29 21.64
CA ASP A 199 6.57 7.04 20.63
C ASP A 199 5.97 6.58 19.30
N ALA A 200 5.04 5.63 19.32
CA ALA A 200 4.34 5.18 18.13
C ALA A 200 3.56 6.31 17.43
N LYS A 201 2.97 7.24 18.19
CA LYS A 201 2.32 8.44 17.64
C LYS A 201 3.30 9.40 16.99
N LEU A 202 4.47 9.60 17.60
CA LEU A 202 5.50 10.46 17.05
C LEU A 202 6.01 9.90 15.72
N GLN A 203 6.37 8.62 15.69
CA GLN A 203 6.81 7.93 14.47
C GLN A 203 5.73 7.94 13.38
N ALA A 204 4.45 7.76 13.75
CA ALA A 204 3.35 7.83 12.80
C ALA A 204 3.20 9.23 12.17
N GLU A 205 3.37 10.30 12.94
CA GLU A 205 3.29 11.67 12.41
C GLU A 205 4.52 11.98 11.53
N GLU A 206 5.72 11.53 11.92
CA GLU A 206 6.92 11.66 11.10
C GLU A 206 6.79 10.93 9.75
N MET A 207 6.38 9.66 9.77
CA MET A 207 6.12 8.89 8.55
C MET A 207 5.06 9.55 7.67
N LYS A 208 4.02 10.12 8.27
CA LYS A 208 2.96 10.82 7.54
C LYS A 208 3.48 12.10 6.88
N VAL A 209 4.30 12.89 7.56
CA VAL A 209 4.92 14.09 6.99
C VAL A 209 5.86 13.71 5.84
N GLN A 210 6.69 12.68 6.04
CA GLN A 210 7.59 12.20 5.00
C GLN A 210 6.83 11.69 3.77
N ALA A 211 5.82 10.83 3.96
CA ALA A 211 5.00 10.32 2.88
C ALA A 211 4.24 11.43 2.13
N GLN A 212 3.79 12.48 2.82
CA GLN A 212 3.17 13.64 2.19
C GLN A 212 4.18 14.43 1.33
N GLN A 213 5.40 14.64 1.83
CA GLN A 213 6.45 15.34 1.09
C GLN A 213 6.89 14.54 -0.14
N GLU A 214 7.14 13.25 0.02
CA GLU A 214 7.50 12.34 -1.08
C GLU A 214 6.38 12.23 -2.11
N GLY A 215 5.13 12.04 -1.66
CA GLY A 215 3.96 11.99 -2.53
C GLY A 215 3.75 13.29 -3.30
N PHE A 216 3.95 14.44 -2.66
CA PHE A 216 3.88 15.75 -3.32
C PHE A 216 5.00 15.93 -4.35
N ALA A 217 6.24 15.59 -4.00
CA ALA A 217 7.38 15.70 -4.91
C ALA A 217 7.24 14.77 -6.13
N ALA A 218 6.85 13.51 -5.90
CA ALA A 218 6.58 12.54 -6.95
C ALA A 218 5.42 12.98 -7.85
N GLY A 219 4.30 13.42 -7.27
CA GLY A 219 3.15 13.92 -8.00
C GLY A 219 3.45 15.17 -8.82
N ASN A 220 4.27 16.09 -8.30
CA ASN A 220 4.72 17.27 -9.04
C ASN A 220 5.62 16.86 -10.23
N LYS A 221 6.60 15.97 -10.01
CA LYS A 221 7.48 15.46 -11.07
C LYS A 221 6.69 14.75 -12.17
N GLU A 222 5.75 13.88 -11.80
CA GLU A 222 4.89 13.18 -12.77
C GLU A 222 3.96 14.14 -13.51
N GLY A 223 3.37 15.11 -12.79
CA GLY A 223 2.53 16.15 -13.37
C GLY A 223 3.27 17.00 -14.40
N LEU A 224 4.50 17.43 -14.07
CA LEU A 224 5.36 18.17 -15.00
C LEU A 224 5.74 17.34 -16.22
N ALA A 225 6.07 16.05 -16.04
CA ALA A 225 6.40 15.17 -17.15
C ALA A 225 5.20 14.98 -18.10
N LYS A 226 4.00 14.70 -17.56
CA LYS A 226 2.77 14.59 -18.35
C LYS A 226 2.40 15.89 -19.04
N ALA A 227 2.55 17.03 -18.37
CA ALA A 227 2.30 18.34 -18.95
C ALA A 227 3.23 18.63 -20.13
N LYS A 228 4.54 18.36 -19.98
CA LYS A 228 5.52 18.51 -21.07
C LYS A 228 5.17 17.62 -22.26
N GLN A 229 4.87 16.35 -22.02
CA GLN A 229 4.48 15.42 -23.06
C GLN A 229 3.21 15.87 -23.80
N ALA A 230 2.21 16.37 -23.07
CA ALA A 230 0.98 16.88 -23.67
C ALA A 230 1.23 18.15 -24.51
N ILE A 231 2.10 19.05 -24.05
CA ILE A 231 2.50 20.25 -24.79
C ILE A 231 3.24 19.87 -26.07
N GLU A 232 4.21 18.96 -25.99
CA GLU A 232 4.97 18.48 -27.15
C GLU A 232 4.06 17.80 -28.18
N ALA A 233 3.17 16.92 -27.74
CA ALA A 233 2.20 16.27 -28.62
C ALA A 233 1.26 17.28 -29.30
N ASN A 234 0.76 18.28 -28.55
CA ASN A 234 -0.10 19.32 -29.10
C ASN A 234 0.66 20.24 -30.08
N LEU A 235 1.93 20.54 -29.80
CA LEU A 235 2.77 21.34 -30.68
C LEU A 235 3.01 20.60 -32.00
N GLU A 236 3.37 19.31 -31.93
CA GLU A 236 3.58 18.47 -33.12
C GLU A 236 2.31 18.38 -33.97
N ASN A 237 1.16 18.13 -33.32
CA ASN A 237 -0.13 18.13 -34.01
C ASN A 237 -0.44 19.48 -34.66
N SER A 238 -0.14 20.59 -33.99
CA SER A 238 -0.37 21.94 -34.53
C SER A 238 0.51 22.22 -35.75
N ILE A 239 1.79 21.82 -35.69
CA ILE A 239 2.72 21.95 -36.81
C ILE A 239 2.24 21.10 -37.99
N SER A 240 1.82 19.86 -37.75
CA SER A 240 1.28 18.97 -38.79
C SER A 240 0.03 19.55 -39.44
N ILE A 241 -0.89 20.13 -38.66
CA ILE A 241 -2.11 20.75 -39.19
C ILE A 241 -1.76 21.98 -40.04
N LEU A 242 -0.81 22.82 -39.61
CA LEU A 242 -0.36 23.97 -40.38
C LEU A 242 0.30 23.55 -41.69
N ALA A 243 1.13 22.51 -41.67
CA ALA A 243 1.75 21.97 -42.88
C ALA A 243 0.70 21.45 -43.88
N GLN A 244 -0.29 20.69 -43.40
CA GLN A 244 -1.39 20.20 -44.23
C GLN A 244 -2.24 21.34 -44.79
N ALA A 245 -2.51 22.37 -43.98
CA ALA A 245 -3.28 23.53 -44.42
C ALA A 245 -2.55 24.32 -45.53
N GLU A 246 -1.22 24.46 -45.43
CA GLU A 246 -0.44 25.14 -46.47
C GLU A 246 -0.36 24.29 -47.76
N GLU A 247 -0.19 22.98 -47.65
CA GLU A 247 -0.25 22.07 -48.80
C GLU A 247 -1.62 22.12 -49.49
N GLU A 248 -2.70 22.10 -48.72
CA GLU A 248 -4.05 22.21 -49.25
C GLU A 248 -4.30 23.58 -49.89
N ARG A 249 -3.77 24.66 -49.30
CA ARG A 249 -3.84 26.02 -49.86
C ARG A 249 -3.16 26.08 -51.22
N VAL A 250 -1.92 25.59 -51.34
CA VAL A 250 -1.18 25.56 -52.61
C VAL A 250 -1.93 24.72 -53.64
N THR A 251 -2.39 23.52 -53.24
CA THR A 251 -3.15 22.63 -54.12
C THR A 251 -4.42 23.29 -54.65
N ARG A 252 -5.17 23.98 -53.78
CA ARG A 252 -6.39 24.72 -54.15
C ARG A 252 -6.11 25.88 -55.09
N ILE A 253 -5.00 26.61 -54.91
CA ILE A 253 -4.61 27.69 -55.82
C ILE A 253 -4.34 27.12 -57.21
N VAL A 254 -3.48 26.10 -57.30
CA VAL A 254 -3.11 25.47 -58.58
C VAL A 254 -4.34 24.84 -59.26
N SER A 255 -5.22 24.18 -58.51
CA SER A 255 -6.44 23.61 -59.09
C SER A 255 -7.40 24.70 -59.60
N SER A 256 -7.51 25.81 -58.85
CA SER A 256 -8.37 26.94 -59.23
C SER A 256 -7.87 27.64 -60.49
N GLU A 257 -6.56 27.79 -60.67
CA GLU A 257 -5.98 28.34 -61.92
C GLU A 257 -6.39 27.50 -63.14
N GLY A 258 -6.30 26.17 -63.03
CA GLY A 258 -6.72 25.27 -64.10
C GLY A 258 -8.22 25.36 -64.40
N GLU A 259 -9.07 25.50 -63.38
CA GLU A 259 -10.51 25.69 -63.56
C GLU A 259 -10.85 27.05 -64.18
N LEU A 260 -10.19 28.12 -63.75
CA LEU A 260 -10.36 29.46 -64.31
C LEU A 260 -9.98 29.49 -65.79
N LEU A 261 -8.89 28.85 -66.18
CA LEU A 261 -8.51 28.79 -67.59
C LEU A 261 -9.48 27.97 -68.44
N LYS A 262 -10.00 26.85 -67.92
CA LYS A 262 -11.06 26.11 -68.61
C LYS A 262 -12.31 26.97 -68.81
N LEU A 263 -12.69 27.74 -67.80
CA LEU A 263 -13.82 28.67 -67.87
C LEU A 263 -13.57 29.76 -68.93
N VAL A 264 -12.41 30.43 -68.88
CA VAL A 264 -12.04 31.47 -69.85
C VAL A 264 -11.99 30.90 -71.27
N THR A 265 -11.40 29.72 -71.46
CA THR A 265 -11.35 29.05 -72.76
C THR A 265 -12.75 28.78 -73.29
N GLY A 266 -13.65 28.27 -72.46
CA GLY A 266 -15.04 28.02 -72.87
C GLY A 266 -15.81 29.30 -73.21
N ILE A 267 -15.54 30.41 -72.51
CA ILE A 267 -16.13 31.73 -72.83
C ILE A 267 -15.61 32.21 -74.19
N VAL A 268 -14.30 32.16 -74.43
CA VAL A 268 -13.69 32.62 -75.68
C VAL A 268 -14.14 31.76 -76.86
N GLU A 269 -14.17 30.43 -76.71
CA GLU A 269 -14.68 29.51 -77.74
C GLU A 269 -16.13 29.84 -78.11
N LYS A 270 -16.98 30.14 -77.11
CA LYS A 270 -18.37 30.53 -77.34
C LYS A 270 -18.51 31.89 -78.02
N ILE A 271 -17.69 32.87 -77.66
CA ILE A 271 -17.68 34.20 -78.29
C ILE A 271 -17.23 34.09 -79.75
N ILE A 272 -16.09 33.43 -80.01
CA ILE A 272 -15.57 33.25 -81.38
C ILE A 272 -16.57 32.44 -82.22
N GLY A 273 -17.11 31.36 -81.68
CA GLY A 273 -18.12 30.57 -82.39
C GLY A 273 -19.42 31.33 -82.68
N SER A 274 -19.78 32.33 -81.87
CA SER A 274 -20.92 33.22 -82.15
C SER A 274 -20.58 34.30 -83.17
N GLU A 275 -19.35 34.81 -83.14
CA GLU A 275 -18.86 35.82 -84.07
C GLU A 275 -18.75 35.25 -85.49
N LEU A 276 -18.15 34.07 -85.64
CA LEU A 276 -18.00 33.41 -86.95
C LEU A 276 -19.33 33.00 -87.58
N LYS A 277 -20.37 32.76 -86.76
CA LYS A 277 -21.74 32.56 -87.27
C LYS A 277 -22.38 33.84 -87.78
N SER A 278 -22.04 34.99 -87.20
CA SER A 278 -22.59 36.30 -87.58
C SER A 278 -21.81 36.92 -88.75
N HIS A 279 -20.50 36.66 -88.79
CA HIS A 279 -19.51 37.26 -89.70
C HIS A 279 -18.64 36.18 -90.36
N PRO A 280 -19.19 35.39 -91.30
CA PRO A 280 -18.46 34.29 -91.96
C PRO A 280 -17.27 34.77 -92.81
N GLU A 281 -17.21 36.06 -93.16
CA GLU A 281 -16.06 36.68 -93.84
C GLU A 281 -14.75 36.58 -93.06
N GLN A 282 -14.81 36.48 -91.72
CA GLN A 282 -13.63 36.38 -90.86
C GLN A 282 -12.88 35.06 -91.04
N VAL A 283 -13.55 34.01 -91.52
CA VAL A 283 -12.95 32.69 -91.81
C VAL A 283 -11.83 32.81 -92.85
N VAL A 284 -11.98 33.70 -93.83
CA VAL A 284 -10.96 33.97 -94.85
C VAL A 284 -9.68 34.48 -94.21
N SER A 285 -9.78 35.40 -93.25
CA SER A 285 -8.64 35.96 -92.53
C SER A 285 -7.89 34.90 -91.71
N VAL A 286 -8.64 34.03 -91.02
CA VAL A 286 -8.07 32.91 -90.25
C VAL A 286 -7.29 31.95 -91.15
N ILE A 287 -7.84 31.63 -92.32
CA ILE A 287 -7.18 30.77 -93.30
C ILE A 287 -5.95 31.44 -93.90
N LYS A 288 -6.00 32.74 -94.22
CA LYS A 288 -4.82 33.50 -94.68
C LYS A 288 -3.68 33.42 -93.66
N GLU A 289 -3.99 33.61 -92.38
CA GLU A 289 -3.00 33.50 -91.32
C GLU A 289 -2.43 32.08 -91.22
N ALA A 290 -3.29 31.06 -91.24
CA ALA A 290 -2.85 29.66 -91.19
C ALA A 290 -1.99 29.28 -92.41
N LEU A 291 -2.32 29.79 -93.60
CA LEU A 291 -1.56 29.61 -94.85
C LEU A 291 -0.19 30.30 -94.81
N SER A 292 -0.08 31.45 -94.15
CA SER A 292 1.21 32.14 -93.97
C SER A 292 2.23 31.28 -93.20
N ARG A 293 1.76 30.42 -92.29
CA ARG A 293 2.60 29.49 -91.52
C ARG A 293 3.12 28.31 -92.35
N VAL A 294 2.50 28.04 -93.50
CA VAL A 294 2.90 26.98 -94.46
C VAL A 294 3.36 27.56 -95.80
N ALA A 295 3.88 28.80 -95.79
CA ALA A 295 4.35 29.52 -96.96
C ALA A 295 5.46 28.82 -97.76
N THR A 296 6.03 27.72 -97.29
CA THR A 296 7.09 26.94 -97.97
C THR A 296 6.60 25.70 -98.71
N ALA A 297 5.37 25.21 -98.47
CA ALA A 297 4.86 23.98 -99.11
C ALA A 297 4.31 24.24 -100.52
N ASN A 298 4.51 23.33 -101.48
CA ASN A 298 4.06 23.49 -102.88
C ASN A 298 2.64 22.97 -103.13
N SER A 299 2.22 21.97 -102.36
CA SER A 299 0.89 21.35 -102.40
C SER A 299 0.19 21.49 -101.06
N ILE A 300 -0.98 22.14 -101.07
CA ILE A 300 -1.75 22.46 -99.87
C ILE A 300 -3.18 21.97 -100.06
N THR A 301 -3.67 21.15 -99.13
CA THR A 301 -5.09 20.74 -99.07
C THR A 301 -5.72 21.34 -97.82
N ILE A 302 -6.75 22.16 -98.00
CA ILE A 302 -7.51 22.79 -96.91
C ILE A 302 -8.79 21.99 -96.72
N LYS A 303 -8.94 21.34 -95.56
CA LYS A 303 -10.20 20.73 -95.13
C LYS A 303 -11.00 21.75 -94.33
N ILE A 304 -12.25 21.94 -94.70
CA ILE A 304 -13.13 22.95 -94.09
C ILE A 304 -14.58 22.45 -94.06
N ASN A 305 -15.40 23.06 -93.21
CA ASN A 305 -16.83 22.81 -93.24
C ASN A 305 -17.45 23.17 -94.62
N PRO A 306 -18.40 22.38 -95.14
CA PRO A 306 -19.08 22.68 -96.41
C PRO A 306 -19.76 24.05 -96.48
N ASP A 307 -20.23 24.58 -95.35
CA ASP A 307 -20.93 25.87 -95.27
C ASP A 307 -19.96 27.04 -95.57
N ASP A 308 -18.70 26.91 -95.13
CA ASP A 308 -17.65 27.91 -95.38
C ASP A 308 -16.93 27.68 -96.72
N GLY A 309 -16.95 26.45 -97.24
CA GLY A 309 -16.22 26.06 -98.45
C GLY A 309 -16.52 26.95 -99.66
N ARG A 310 -17.78 27.35 -99.85
CA ARG A 310 -18.18 28.26 -100.94
C ARG A 310 -17.54 29.64 -100.81
N LEU A 311 -17.51 30.17 -99.60
CA LEU A 311 -16.95 31.49 -99.31
C LEU A 311 -15.43 31.51 -99.53
N ILE A 312 -14.76 30.38 -99.28
CA ILE A 312 -13.32 30.20 -99.55
C ILE A 312 -13.04 30.02 -101.04
N GLU A 313 -13.88 29.30 -101.79
CA GLU A 313 -13.76 29.17 -103.24
C GLU A 313 -13.89 30.53 -103.95
N GLU A 314 -14.80 31.39 -103.50
CA GLU A 314 -14.96 32.76 -104.04
C GLU A 314 -13.77 33.67 -103.72
N ASN A 315 -13.10 33.45 -102.58
CA ASN A 315 -11.95 34.24 -102.12
C ASN A 315 -10.58 33.59 -102.43
N LEU A 316 -10.56 32.50 -103.20
CA LEU A 316 -9.36 31.73 -103.56
C LEU A 316 -8.27 32.60 -104.22
N PRO A 317 -8.57 33.56 -105.13
CA PRO A 317 -7.56 34.45 -105.70
C PRO A 317 -6.83 35.27 -104.63
N SER A 318 -7.57 35.78 -103.64
CA SER A 318 -7.01 36.55 -102.53
C SER A 318 -6.22 35.70 -101.52
N LEU A 319 -6.44 34.38 -101.49
CA LEU A 319 -5.61 33.45 -100.71
C LEU A 319 -4.30 33.11 -101.44
N GLN A 320 -4.31 33.07 -102.77
CA GLN A 320 -3.11 32.84 -103.58
C GLN A 320 -2.11 34.00 -103.49
N GLU A 321 -2.60 35.24 -103.29
CA GLU A 321 -1.75 36.43 -103.06
C GLU A 321 -0.84 36.33 -101.82
N VAL A 322 -1.16 35.44 -100.86
CA VAL A 322 -0.30 35.20 -99.69
C VAL A 322 1.02 34.54 -100.09
N PHE A 323 1.07 33.88 -101.25
CA PHE A 323 2.26 33.19 -101.73
C PHE A 323 2.95 33.96 -102.85
N SER A 324 4.28 34.04 -102.80
CA SER A 324 5.09 34.69 -103.85
C SER A 324 5.13 33.90 -105.17
N GLU A 325 4.74 32.62 -105.13
CA GLU A 325 4.73 31.71 -106.28
C GLU A 325 3.35 31.00 -106.37
N PRO A 326 2.88 30.67 -107.58
CA PRO A 326 1.60 30.00 -107.77
C PRO A 326 1.65 28.56 -107.22
N LYS A 327 0.83 28.28 -106.21
CA LYS A 327 0.76 26.98 -105.54
C LYS A 327 -0.53 26.24 -105.81
N SER A 328 -0.48 24.91 -105.72
CA SER A 328 -1.68 24.07 -105.82
C SER A 328 -2.42 24.07 -104.48
N ILE A 329 -3.57 24.74 -104.43
CA ILE A 329 -4.47 24.76 -103.26
C ILE A 329 -5.72 23.95 -103.63
N ALA A 330 -5.97 22.87 -102.90
CA ALA A 330 -7.18 22.06 -103.03
C ALA A 330 -8.08 22.28 -101.81
N ILE A 331 -9.35 22.62 -102.04
CA ILE A 331 -10.36 22.75 -100.98
C ILE A 331 -11.13 21.43 -100.89
N LYS A 332 -11.17 20.83 -99.70
CA LYS A 332 -11.89 19.57 -99.44
C LYS A 332 -12.95 19.79 -98.36
N PRO A 333 -14.24 19.86 -98.71
CA PRO A 333 -15.31 19.93 -97.72
C PRO A 333 -15.34 18.67 -96.83
N ASP A 334 -15.43 18.86 -95.52
CA ASP A 334 -15.48 17.79 -94.52
C ASP A 334 -16.50 18.15 -93.43
N GLN A 335 -17.53 17.31 -93.25
CA GLN A 335 -18.60 17.54 -92.26
C GLN A 335 -18.14 17.29 -90.81
N THR A 336 -16.97 16.69 -90.61
CA THR A 336 -16.40 16.49 -89.26
C THR A 336 -15.78 17.75 -88.69
N ILE A 337 -15.59 18.79 -89.51
CA ILE A 337 -14.99 20.08 -89.13
C ILE A 337 -16.12 21.07 -88.80
N ALA A 338 -15.99 21.76 -87.67
CA ALA A 338 -16.97 22.77 -87.27
C ALA A 338 -16.92 24.01 -88.18
N PRO A 339 -18.01 24.78 -88.32
CA PRO A 339 -17.98 26.04 -89.04
C PRO A 339 -16.92 27.00 -88.47
N GLY A 340 -16.12 27.60 -89.35
CA GLY A 340 -15.00 28.47 -89.01
C GLY A 340 -13.70 27.78 -88.61
N ASP A 341 -13.72 26.45 -88.43
CA ASP A 341 -12.50 25.66 -88.28
C ASP A 341 -11.93 25.24 -89.63
N CYS A 342 -10.60 25.20 -89.74
CA CYS A 342 -9.93 24.62 -90.89
C CYS A 342 -8.76 23.73 -90.50
N PHE A 343 -8.46 22.76 -91.35
CA PHE A 343 -7.34 21.84 -91.16
C PHE A 343 -6.52 21.78 -92.44
N ILE A 344 -5.24 22.11 -92.34
CA ILE A 344 -4.36 22.25 -93.50
C ILE A 344 -3.43 21.04 -93.56
N GLU A 345 -3.50 20.30 -94.66
CA GLU A 345 -2.57 19.21 -94.96
C GLU A 345 -1.60 19.65 -96.06
N THR A 346 -0.31 19.50 -95.81
CA THR A 346 0.76 19.79 -96.76
C THR A 346 1.68 18.59 -96.91
N GLU A 347 2.56 18.61 -97.91
CA GLU A 347 3.57 17.57 -98.11
C GLU A 347 4.59 17.46 -96.95
N HIS A 348 4.76 18.54 -96.19
CA HIS A 348 5.69 18.60 -95.05
C HIS A 348 5.04 18.29 -93.70
N GLY A 349 3.71 18.13 -93.66
CA GLY A 349 3.00 17.84 -92.42
C GLY A 349 1.59 18.41 -92.38
N LYS A 350 0.98 18.35 -91.20
CA LYS A 350 -0.39 18.79 -90.94
C LYS A 350 -0.36 19.99 -90.00
N VAL A 351 -1.11 21.03 -90.33
CA VAL A 351 -1.31 22.21 -89.49
C VAL A 351 -2.75 22.24 -89.03
N ASP A 352 -2.92 22.07 -87.73
CA ASP A 352 -4.21 22.20 -87.06
C ASP A 352 -4.50 23.67 -86.79
N ALA A 353 -5.45 24.22 -87.55
CA ALA A 353 -5.90 25.60 -87.42
C ALA A 353 -7.30 25.69 -86.80
N ARG A 354 -7.77 24.61 -86.15
CA ARG A 354 -9.02 24.64 -85.37
C ARG A 354 -8.91 25.62 -84.21
N ILE A 355 -9.95 26.42 -84.00
CA ILE A 355 -10.02 27.48 -82.99
C ILE A 355 -9.70 26.92 -81.61
N LYS A 356 -10.28 25.76 -81.29
CA LYS A 356 -10.03 25.06 -80.02
C LYS A 356 -8.54 24.77 -79.80
N SER A 357 -7.85 24.22 -80.81
CA SER A 357 -6.43 23.89 -80.71
C SER A 357 -5.54 25.14 -80.65
N GLN A 358 -5.95 26.24 -81.27
CA GLN A 358 -5.25 27.52 -81.16
C GLN A 358 -5.40 28.13 -79.76
N LEU A 359 -6.61 28.11 -79.18
CA LEU A 359 -6.87 28.56 -77.82
C LEU A 359 -6.13 27.71 -76.79
N GLU A 360 -6.15 26.39 -76.91
CA GLU A 360 -5.40 25.48 -76.03
C GLU A 360 -3.90 25.80 -76.03
N ARG A 361 -3.31 26.14 -77.19
CA ARG A 361 -1.90 26.53 -77.29
C ARG A 361 -1.62 27.84 -76.56
N ILE A 362 -2.45 28.87 -76.77
CA ILE A 362 -2.30 30.17 -76.10
C ILE A 362 -2.41 29.99 -74.58
N MET A 363 -3.39 29.22 -74.11
CA MET A 363 -3.61 29.01 -72.67
C MET A 363 -2.49 28.20 -72.03
N ASN A 364 -1.93 27.21 -72.74
CA ASN A 364 -0.76 26.48 -72.26
C ASN A 364 0.48 27.37 -72.13
N GLU A 365 0.67 28.34 -73.03
CA GLU A 365 1.76 29.31 -72.91
C GLU A 365 1.53 30.31 -71.76
N ILE A 366 0.29 30.74 -71.52
CA ILE A 366 -0.08 31.58 -70.37
C ILE A 366 0.18 30.84 -69.04
N LEU A 367 -0.19 29.55 -68.97
CA LEU A 367 0.10 28.71 -67.80
C LEU A 367 1.59 28.60 -67.51
N LYS A 368 2.40 28.34 -68.55
CA LYS A 368 3.85 28.25 -68.39
C LYS A 368 4.45 29.58 -67.94
N ALA A 369 3.95 30.71 -68.47
CA ALA A 369 4.43 32.03 -68.07
C ALA A 369 4.06 32.37 -66.62
N GLY A 370 2.86 32.00 -66.16
CA GLY A 370 2.41 32.25 -64.78
C GLY A 370 3.12 31.41 -63.71
N GLN A 371 3.67 30.26 -64.07
CA GLN A 371 4.40 29.39 -63.13
C GLN A 371 5.81 29.89 -62.78
N ILE A 372 6.36 30.87 -63.51
CA ILE A 372 7.75 31.34 -63.34
C ILE A 372 7.87 32.39 -62.21
N ASP A 373 6.78 33.07 -61.85
CA ASP A 373 6.79 34.17 -60.86
C ASP A 373 6.50 33.71 -59.42
N GLY A 374 6.31 32.41 -59.17
CA GLY A 374 5.95 31.87 -57.85
C GLY A 374 7.11 31.28 -57.03
N SER A 375 8.35 31.38 -57.50
CA SER A 375 9.52 30.70 -56.93
C SER A 375 10.69 31.63 -56.54
N GLU A 376 10.40 32.85 -56.07
CA GLU A 376 11.38 33.73 -55.41
C GLU A 376 11.00 34.05 -53.96
#